data_AF-A0A918ET87-F1
#
_entry.id   AF-A0A918ET87-F1
#
_cell.length_a   1.000
_cell.length_b   1.000
_cell.length_c   1.000
_cell.angle_alpha   90.00
_cell.angle_beta   90.00
_cell.angle_gamma   90.00
#
_symmetry.space_group_name_H-M   'P 1'
#
loop_
_entity.id
_entity.type
_entity.pdbx_description
1 polymer ?
#
loop_
_entity_poly.entity_id
_entity_poly.type
_entity_poly.pdbx_seq_one_letter_code
_entity_poly.pdbx_strand_id
1 'polypeptide(L)'
;MFPPIRGGRREAYATIGRVLSTGALRAHLLAVRLAGTVATTREQSLRSYRLFEARDPRVLIGLNPRRSWRQADLLRLMAEKCGVSDDPCVTSGLDVIDPERTLSGLHAFAERLADAARRGAPVLLGTGHPHRLLGFYGALADALSAAGCEVLTPATGERVDITTRFGLRTYNLDYVRRVALVREPGARSTSCETGAHTHSPLPVRTVLDAVAQRGGPLPELVIGDHGWVCGAGQLGFEAIGLADTNDPALFVGQAEGRVSVVVPVDDAVRSDYYRPLTRYVLNRACLSQ
;
A
#
# COMPACT_ATOMS: atom_id res chain seq x y z
N MET A 1 36.13 31.85 50.94
CA MET A 1 34.82 32.31 50.46
C MET A 1 34.79 32.01 48.96
N PHE A 2 33.99 31.01 48.57
CA PHE A 2 33.69 30.45 47.22
C PHE A 2 34.61 30.72 46.01
N PRO A 3 35.21 29.67 45.39
CA PRO A 3 35.64 29.71 44.00
C PRO A 3 34.47 29.36 43.03
N PRO A 4 34.56 29.73 41.74
CA PRO A 4 33.49 29.57 40.78
C PRO A 4 33.38 28.15 40.21
N ILE A 5 32.15 27.81 39.84
CA ILE A 5 31.69 26.52 39.31
C ILE A 5 32.28 26.28 37.91
N ARG A 6 33.08 25.21 37.76
CA ARG A 6 33.34 24.56 36.46
C ARG A 6 32.60 23.22 36.45
N GLY A 7 31.43 23.22 35.83
CA GLY A 7 30.60 22.03 35.62
C GLY A 7 30.30 21.83 34.13
N GLY A 8 31.32 21.66 33.30
CA GLY A 8 31.15 21.22 31.92
C GLY A 8 30.98 19.70 31.88
N ARG A 9 29.77 19.18 32.02
CA ARG A 9 29.45 17.83 31.56
C ARG A 9 28.90 17.93 30.14
N ARG A 10 29.71 17.49 29.19
CA ARG A 10 29.27 17.11 27.86
C ARG A 10 28.24 15.99 28.02
N GLU A 11 26.97 16.29 27.74
CA GLU A 11 25.98 15.24 27.47
C GLU A 11 26.37 14.59 26.14
N ALA A 12 26.90 13.38 26.25
CA ALA A 12 27.20 12.55 25.11
C ALA A 12 25.88 12.01 24.53
N TYR A 13 25.69 12.33 23.25
CA TYR A 13 24.77 11.73 22.30
C TYR A 13 24.44 10.26 22.60
N ALA A 14 23.15 9.98 22.78
CA ALA A 14 22.59 8.64 22.65
C ALA A 14 21.42 8.67 21.67
N THR A 15 21.72 8.90 20.39
CA THR A 15 20.80 8.59 19.29
C THR A 15 20.93 7.11 18.95
N ILE A 16 20.43 6.25 19.82
CA ILE A 16 20.14 4.86 19.45
C ILE A 16 18.69 4.89 18.98
N GLY A 17 18.48 4.85 17.66
CA GLY A 17 17.16 4.69 17.07
C GLY A 17 16.47 3.48 17.70
N ARG A 18 15.49 3.71 18.57
CA ARG A 18 14.80 2.63 19.29
C ARG A 18 14.09 1.76 18.25
N VAL A 19 14.58 0.55 18.03
CA VAL A 19 13.91 -0.46 17.22
C VAL A 19 12.50 -0.63 17.77
N LEU A 20 11.49 -0.36 16.94
CA LEU A 20 10.09 -0.53 17.33
C LEU A 20 9.82 -2.02 17.55
N SER A 21 9.55 -2.43 18.78
CA SER A 21 9.21 -3.83 19.07
C SER A 21 7.88 -4.21 18.42
N THR A 22 7.69 -5.50 18.10
CA THR A 22 6.42 -6.02 17.57
C THR A 22 5.25 -5.67 18.49
N GLY A 23 5.43 -5.76 19.82
CA GLY A 23 4.40 -5.36 20.79
C GLY A 23 4.05 -3.88 20.76
N ALA A 24 5.05 -2.99 20.59
CA ALA A 24 4.80 -1.56 20.46
C ALA A 24 4.07 -1.22 19.15
N LEU A 25 4.43 -1.90 18.05
CA LEU A 25 3.70 -1.76 16.79
C LEU A 25 2.25 -2.24 16.92
N ARG A 26 2.03 -3.40 17.54
CA ARG A 26 0.69 -3.93 17.80
C ARG A 26 -0.19 -2.94 18.56
N ALA A 27 0.36 -2.37 19.64
CA ALA A 27 -0.34 -1.37 20.43
C ALA A 27 -0.67 -0.11 19.60
N HIS A 28 0.25 0.34 18.75
CA HIS A 28 0.03 1.46 17.83
C HIS A 28 -1.08 1.15 16.82
N LEU A 29 -1.05 -0.03 16.19
CA LEU A 29 -2.06 -0.46 15.21
C LEU A 29 -3.47 -0.36 15.78
N LEU A 30 -3.66 -0.85 17.00
CA LEU A 30 -4.95 -0.80 17.71
C LEU A 30 -5.34 0.62 18.14
N ALA A 31 -4.39 1.38 18.70
CA ALA A 31 -4.67 2.72 19.23
C ALA A 31 -5.13 3.71 18.15
N VAL A 32 -4.59 3.58 16.93
CA VAL A 32 -4.91 4.46 15.80
C VAL A 32 -5.85 3.83 14.78
N ARG A 33 -6.36 2.63 15.07
CA ARG A 33 -7.34 1.88 14.26
C ARG A 33 -6.85 1.56 12.84
N LEU A 34 -5.55 1.35 12.68
CA LEU A 34 -4.98 0.70 11.48
C LEU A 34 -5.33 -0.79 11.43
N ALA A 35 -5.46 -1.40 12.61
CA ALA A 35 -6.03 -2.71 12.82
C ALA A 35 -6.84 -2.70 14.14
N GLY A 36 -7.55 -3.78 14.43
CA GLY A 36 -8.63 -3.81 15.41
C GLY A 36 -9.94 -3.40 14.75
N THR A 37 -10.82 -2.72 15.47
CA THR A 37 -12.06 -2.19 14.90
C THR A 37 -11.77 -1.00 13.99
N VAL A 38 -11.95 -1.16 12.68
CA VAL A 38 -11.61 -0.14 11.66
C VAL A 38 -12.80 0.76 11.33
N ALA A 39 -12.60 1.78 10.51
CA ALA A 39 -13.69 2.68 10.10
C ALA A 39 -14.61 2.07 9.04
N THR A 40 -14.10 1.11 8.26
CA THR A 40 -14.85 0.41 7.23
C THR A 40 -16.02 -0.37 7.83
N THR A 41 -17.22 -0.14 7.30
CA THR A 41 -18.44 -0.80 7.79
C THR A 41 -18.59 -2.19 7.19
N ARG A 42 -19.20 -3.08 7.95
CA ARG A 42 -19.49 -4.44 7.51
C ARG A 42 -20.35 -4.45 6.24
N GLU A 43 -21.30 -3.53 6.13
CA GLU A 43 -22.17 -3.34 4.98
C GLU A 43 -21.38 -2.96 3.73
N GLN A 44 -20.37 -2.10 3.87
CA GLN A 44 -19.51 -1.68 2.77
C GLN A 44 -18.70 -2.86 2.25
N SER A 45 -18.08 -3.64 3.14
CA SER A 45 -17.33 -4.84 2.76
C SER A 45 -18.22 -5.89 2.11
N LEU A 46 -19.38 -6.22 2.70
CA LEU A 46 -20.32 -7.18 2.11
C LEU A 46 -20.85 -6.71 0.75
N ARG A 47 -21.04 -5.39 0.56
CA ARG A 47 -21.37 -4.82 -0.75
C ARG A 47 -20.23 -5.03 -1.75
N SER A 48 -18.98 -4.75 -1.37
CA SER A 48 -17.82 -5.02 -2.22
C SER A 48 -17.73 -6.49 -2.61
N TYR A 49 -18.01 -7.42 -1.69
CA TYR A 49 -17.95 -8.86 -1.98
C TYR A 49 -19.01 -9.29 -2.99
N ARG A 50 -20.25 -8.78 -2.87
CA ARG A 50 -21.32 -9.02 -3.86
C ARG A 50 -20.96 -8.44 -5.22
N LEU A 51 -20.39 -7.24 -5.27
CA LEU A 51 -19.94 -6.61 -6.51
C LEU A 51 -18.78 -7.39 -7.15
N PHE A 52 -17.89 -7.97 -6.33
CA PHE A 52 -16.78 -8.78 -6.81
C PHE A 52 -17.27 -10.09 -7.42
N GLU A 53 -18.22 -10.77 -6.76
CA GLU A 53 -18.90 -11.94 -7.32
C GLU A 53 -19.57 -11.61 -8.66
N ALA A 54 -20.20 -10.44 -8.76
CA ALA A 54 -20.80 -9.92 -9.99
C ALA A 54 -19.78 -9.42 -11.03
N ARG A 55 -18.47 -9.56 -10.77
CA ARG A 55 -17.36 -9.12 -11.64
C ARG A 55 -17.39 -7.62 -11.98
N ASP A 56 -17.82 -6.80 -11.05
CA ASP A 56 -17.81 -5.34 -11.23
C ASP A 56 -16.35 -4.83 -11.32
N PRO A 57 -15.95 -4.16 -12.41
CA PRO A 57 -14.56 -3.76 -12.63
C PRO A 57 -14.04 -2.79 -11.55
N ARG A 58 -14.92 -2.07 -10.85
CA ARG A 58 -14.56 -1.09 -9.82
C ARG A 58 -14.05 -1.73 -8.54
N VAL A 59 -14.42 -2.99 -8.27
CA VAL A 59 -13.92 -3.76 -7.12
C VAL A 59 -12.98 -4.89 -7.54
N LEU A 60 -12.99 -5.29 -8.82
CA LEU A 60 -11.94 -6.15 -9.39
C LEU A 60 -10.60 -5.41 -9.50
N ILE A 61 -10.63 -4.09 -9.71
CA ILE A 61 -9.48 -3.18 -9.71
C ILE A 61 -8.30 -3.68 -10.54
N GLY A 62 -8.61 -4.29 -11.69
CA GLY A 62 -7.63 -4.81 -12.65
C GLY A 62 -7.31 -6.29 -12.54
N LEU A 63 -7.78 -6.98 -11.51
CA LEU A 63 -7.69 -8.42 -11.41
C LEU A 63 -8.73 -9.10 -12.32
N ASN A 64 -8.32 -10.20 -12.96
CA ASN A 64 -9.22 -11.14 -13.63
C ASN A 64 -9.11 -12.51 -12.93
N PRO A 65 -9.98 -12.81 -11.95
CA PRO A 65 -9.90 -14.03 -11.15
C PRO A 65 -10.00 -15.29 -12.01
N ARG A 66 -9.13 -16.28 -11.73
CA ARG A 66 -9.08 -17.56 -12.45
C ARG A 66 -10.36 -18.38 -12.28
N ARG A 67 -10.97 -18.30 -11.09
CA ARG A 67 -12.21 -19.01 -10.77
C ARG A 67 -13.31 -18.04 -10.37
N SER A 68 -14.54 -18.54 -10.33
CA SER A 68 -15.63 -17.81 -9.70
C SER A 68 -15.44 -17.79 -8.18
N TRP A 69 -15.62 -16.61 -7.60
CA TRP A 69 -15.60 -16.37 -6.15
C TRP A 69 -16.99 -15.94 -5.73
N ARG A 70 -17.73 -16.83 -5.05
CA ARG A 70 -19.02 -16.47 -4.48
C ARG A 70 -18.84 -15.61 -3.25
N GLN A 71 -19.86 -14.85 -2.86
CA GLN A 71 -19.80 -14.03 -1.64
C GLN A 71 -19.34 -14.85 -0.41
N ALA A 72 -19.81 -16.09 -0.26
CA ALA A 72 -19.41 -16.97 0.84
C ALA A 72 -17.92 -17.38 0.78
N ASP A 73 -17.35 -17.54 -0.41
CA ASP A 73 -15.92 -17.84 -0.58
C ASP A 73 -15.06 -16.63 -0.24
N LEU A 74 -15.50 -15.44 -0.67
CA LEU A 74 -14.86 -14.17 -0.33
C LEU A 74 -14.91 -13.93 1.17
N LEU A 75 -16.06 -14.17 1.81
CA LEU A 75 -16.21 -14.00 3.25
C LEU A 75 -15.20 -14.85 4.03
N ARG A 76 -15.08 -16.14 3.69
CA ARG A 76 -14.10 -17.04 4.29
C ARG A 76 -12.66 -16.60 4.02
N LEU A 77 -12.35 -16.19 2.80
CA LEU A 77 -11.02 -15.67 2.45
C LEU A 77 -10.69 -14.43 3.26
N MET A 78 -11.61 -13.49 3.37
CA MET A 78 -11.38 -12.23 4.07
C MET A 78 -11.26 -12.46 5.58
N ALA A 79 -12.00 -13.42 6.15
CA ALA A 79 -11.80 -13.85 7.53
C ALA A 79 -10.41 -14.46 7.74
N GLU A 80 -9.94 -15.30 6.81
CA GLU A 80 -8.59 -15.88 6.87
C GLU A 80 -7.50 -14.79 6.77
N LYS A 81 -7.60 -13.91 5.77
CA LYS A 81 -6.55 -12.95 5.44
C LYS A 81 -6.56 -11.69 6.30
N CYS A 82 -7.75 -11.17 6.62
CA CYS A 82 -7.90 -9.93 7.39
C CYS A 82 -8.29 -10.18 8.84
N GLY A 83 -8.98 -11.28 9.16
CA GLY A 83 -9.56 -11.49 10.48
C GLY A 83 -10.95 -10.89 10.69
N VAL A 84 -11.67 -10.54 9.61
CA VAL A 84 -13.09 -10.16 9.70
C VAL A 84 -13.95 -11.35 10.14
N SER A 85 -15.15 -11.10 10.65
CA SER A 85 -16.11 -12.17 10.96
C SER A 85 -16.45 -12.99 9.72
N ASP A 86 -16.39 -14.32 9.81
CA ASP A 86 -16.85 -15.26 8.78
C ASP A 86 -18.34 -15.63 8.92
N ASP A 87 -18.99 -15.19 9.99
CA ASP A 87 -20.41 -15.44 10.25
C ASP A 87 -21.28 -14.65 9.24
N PRO A 88 -22.06 -15.34 8.38
CA PRO A 88 -22.94 -14.69 7.42
C PRO A 88 -24.10 -13.92 8.08
N CYS A 89 -24.42 -14.21 9.34
CA CYS A 89 -25.43 -13.49 10.10
C CYS A 89 -24.94 -12.12 10.60
N VAL A 90 -23.63 -11.89 10.63
CA VAL A 90 -23.04 -10.57 10.96
C VAL A 90 -23.05 -9.69 9.72
N THR A 91 -24.13 -8.91 9.57
CA THR A 91 -24.38 -8.09 8.38
C THR A 91 -24.18 -6.59 8.57
N SER A 92 -23.97 -6.12 9.81
CA SER A 92 -23.88 -4.69 10.14
C SER A 92 -22.82 -4.38 11.20
N GLY A 93 -22.45 -3.11 11.30
CA GLY A 93 -21.47 -2.62 12.26
C GLY A 93 -20.13 -2.28 11.62
N LEU A 94 -19.06 -2.28 12.41
CA LEU A 94 -17.71 -2.01 11.92
C LEU A 94 -16.96 -3.32 11.70
N ASP A 95 -16.17 -3.36 10.64
CA ASP A 95 -15.26 -4.47 10.39
C ASP A 95 -14.10 -4.46 11.40
N VAL A 96 -13.43 -5.61 11.46
CA VAL A 96 -12.24 -5.82 12.27
C VAL A 96 -11.12 -6.34 11.38
N ILE A 97 -9.94 -5.75 11.52
CA ILE A 97 -8.69 -6.31 11.02
C ILE A 97 -7.94 -6.91 12.21
N ASP A 98 -7.59 -8.18 12.15
CA ASP A 98 -6.75 -8.82 13.17
C ASP A 98 -5.32 -8.24 13.08
N PRO A 99 -4.83 -7.57 14.15
CA PRO A 99 -3.50 -6.98 14.15
C PRO A 99 -2.38 -8.01 13.92
N GLU A 100 -2.57 -9.28 14.26
CA GLU A 100 -1.56 -10.32 14.01
C GLU A 100 -1.44 -10.64 12.51
N ARG A 101 -2.54 -10.53 11.75
CA ARG A 101 -2.52 -10.64 10.29
C ARG A 101 -1.78 -9.47 9.66
N THR A 102 -2.01 -8.25 10.16
CA THR A 102 -1.24 -7.07 9.75
C THR A 102 0.26 -7.25 10.04
N LEU A 103 0.64 -7.66 11.26
CA LEU A 103 2.05 -7.85 11.64
C LEU A 103 2.74 -8.91 10.79
N SER A 104 2.06 -10.05 10.56
CA SER A 104 2.57 -11.12 9.70
C SER A 104 2.73 -10.65 8.24
N GLY A 105 1.76 -9.90 7.73
CA GLY A 105 1.83 -9.28 6.41
C GLY A 105 3.00 -8.30 6.28
N LEU A 106 3.19 -7.42 7.27
CA LEU A 106 4.32 -6.48 7.31
C LEU A 106 5.67 -7.19 7.37
N HIS A 107 5.75 -8.34 8.06
CA HIS A 107 6.98 -9.13 8.07
C HIS A 107 7.30 -9.68 6.68
N ALA A 108 6.34 -10.31 6.02
CA ALA A 108 6.51 -10.83 4.65
C ALA A 108 6.81 -9.69 3.64
N PHE A 109 6.18 -8.53 3.84
CA PHE A 109 6.42 -7.33 3.03
C PHE A 109 7.87 -6.86 3.16
N ALA A 110 8.41 -6.82 4.39
CA ALA A 110 9.79 -6.45 4.65
C ALA A 110 10.80 -7.46 4.04
N GLU A 111 10.47 -8.76 4.01
CA GLU A 111 11.31 -9.77 3.36
C GLU A 111 11.43 -9.53 1.85
N ARG A 112 10.33 -9.18 1.18
CA ARG A 112 10.33 -8.84 -0.25
C ARG A 112 11.12 -7.57 -0.55
N LEU A 113 11.02 -6.56 0.30
CA LEU A 113 11.85 -5.35 0.19
C LEU A 113 13.34 -5.64 0.36
N ALA A 114 13.70 -6.43 1.38
CA ALA A 114 15.10 -6.79 1.63
C ALA A 114 15.70 -7.57 0.46
N ASP A 115 14.92 -8.47 -0.12
CA ASP A 115 15.31 -9.26 -1.27
C ASP A 115 15.52 -8.41 -2.54
N ALA A 116 14.60 -7.49 -2.82
CA ALA A 116 14.75 -6.52 -3.92
C ALA A 116 15.98 -5.62 -3.72
N ALA A 117 16.19 -5.10 -2.51
CA ALA A 117 17.34 -4.27 -2.18
C ALA A 117 18.67 -5.01 -2.34
N ARG A 118 18.76 -6.26 -1.86
CA ARG A 118 19.95 -7.10 -2.00
C ARG A 118 20.33 -7.35 -3.47
N ARG A 119 19.34 -7.44 -4.36
CA ARG A 119 19.57 -7.60 -5.80
C ARG A 119 19.81 -6.28 -6.54
N GLY A 120 19.57 -5.13 -5.91
CA GLY A 120 19.52 -3.85 -6.61
C GLY A 120 18.39 -3.81 -7.67
N ALA A 121 17.31 -4.55 -7.45
CA ALA A 121 16.26 -4.77 -8.44
C ALA A 121 15.56 -3.45 -8.82
N PRO A 122 15.19 -3.24 -10.10
CA PRO A 122 14.34 -2.14 -10.51
C PRO A 122 12.96 -2.25 -9.85
N VAL A 123 12.48 -1.17 -9.24
CA VAL A 123 11.20 -1.15 -8.52
C VAL A 123 10.30 -0.03 -9.02
N LEU A 124 9.00 -0.28 -8.98
CA LEU A 124 7.97 0.72 -9.27
C LEU A 124 7.10 0.89 -8.02
N LEU A 125 6.91 2.13 -7.57
CA LEU A 125 6.01 2.46 -6.48
C LEU A 125 4.84 3.30 -6.97
N GLY A 126 3.63 2.96 -6.56
CA GLY A 126 2.44 3.72 -6.92
C GLY A 126 1.35 3.62 -5.86
N THR A 127 0.52 4.65 -5.74
CA THR A 127 -0.59 4.68 -4.78
C THR A 127 -1.86 5.19 -5.42
N GLY A 128 -2.96 4.51 -5.14
CA GLY A 128 -4.31 4.94 -5.44
C GLY A 128 -4.89 5.81 -4.32
N HIS A 129 -4.26 5.85 -3.14
CA HIS A 129 -4.73 6.59 -1.96
C HIS A 129 -3.72 7.67 -1.50
N PRO A 130 -3.31 8.61 -2.38
CA PRO A 130 -2.12 9.42 -2.14
C PRO A 130 -2.27 10.44 -0.99
N HIS A 131 -3.49 10.81 -0.61
CA HIS A 131 -3.73 11.61 0.60
C HIS A 131 -3.32 10.90 1.90
N ARG A 132 -3.33 9.56 1.91
CA ARG A 132 -3.10 8.74 3.10
C ARG A 132 -1.74 8.06 3.05
N LEU A 133 -1.43 7.39 1.95
CA LEU A 133 -0.34 6.43 1.87
C LEU A 133 0.94 6.96 1.19
N LEU A 134 0.89 8.15 0.57
CA LEU A 134 2.06 8.71 -0.12
C LEU A 134 3.30 8.84 0.78
N GLY A 135 3.08 9.21 2.05
CA GLY A 135 4.15 9.29 3.04
C GLY A 135 4.83 7.94 3.31
N PHE A 136 4.03 6.87 3.38
CA PHE A 136 4.49 5.49 3.60
C PHE A 136 5.33 5.01 2.41
N TYR A 137 4.78 5.03 1.19
CA TYR A 137 5.49 4.56 0.00
C TYR A 137 6.68 5.43 -0.36
N GLY A 138 6.61 6.75 -0.17
CA GLY A 138 7.75 7.64 -0.46
C GLY A 138 8.95 7.34 0.43
N ALA A 139 8.73 6.95 1.69
CA ALA A 139 9.82 6.54 2.57
C ALA A 139 10.43 5.19 2.17
N LEU A 140 9.63 4.27 1.63
CA LEU A 140 10.13 3.02 1.06
C LEU A 140 10.95 3.28 -0.21
N ALA A 141 10.46 4.15 -1.09
CA ALA A 141 11.16 4.55 -2.31
C ALA A 141 12.53 5.17 -2.01
N ASP A 142 12.60 6.08 -1.04
CA ASP A 142 13.85 6.72 -0.62
C ASP A 142 14.85 5.68 -0.07
N ALA A 143 14.38 4.73 0.74
CA ALA A 143 15.23 3.69 1.33
C ALA A 143 15.74 2.67 0.28
N LEU A 144 14.88 2.23 -0.65
CA LEU A 144 15.28 1.35 -1.76
C LEU A 144 16.27 2.05 -2.69
N SER A 145 16.03 3.31 -3.02
CA SER A 145 16.96 4.12 -3.82
C SER A 145 18.31 4.26 -3.13
N ALA A 146 18.33 4.52 -1.81
CA ALA A 146 19.56 4.60 -1.03
C ALA A 146 20.31 3.25 -0.94
N ALA A 147 19.59 2.13 -1.05
CA ALA A 147 20.16 0.78 -1.11
C ALA A 147 20.64 0.37 -2.51
N GLY A 148 20.47 1.23 -3.52
CA GLY A 148 20.96 1.00 -4.89
C GLY A 148 19.93 0.45 -5.87
N CYS A 149 18.64 0.32 -5.49
CA CYS A 149 17.59 -0.02 -6.43
C CYS A 149 17.28 1.14 -7.38
N GLU A 150 17.05 0.82 -8.65
CA GLU A 150 16.49 1.78 -9.61
C GLU A 150 14.99 1.97 -9.34
N VAL A 151 14.59 3.14 -8.87
CA VAL A 151 13.17 3.47 -8.64
C VAL A 151 12.60 4.16 -9.88
N LEU A 152 11.78 3.42 -10.63
CA LEU A 152 11.28 3.83 -11.93
C LEU A 152 10.23 4.93 -11.82
N THR A 153 10.37 5.99 -12.63
CA THR A 153 9.36 7.06 -12.78
C THR A 153 9.02 7.33 -14.27
N PRO A 154 8.57 6.32 -15.02
CA PRO A 154 8.23 6.46 -16.44
C PRO A 154 6.88 7.19 -16.61
N ALA A 155 6.54 7.54 -17.85
CA ALA A 155 5.20 8.06 -18.18
C ALA A 155 4.77 9.35 -17.44
N THR A 156 5.69 10.10 -16.83
CA THR A 156 5.33 11.37 -16.15
C THR A 156 4.63 12.32 -17.11
N GLY A 157 3.46 12.82 -16.71
CA GLY A 157 2.63 13.71 -17.52
C GLY A 157 1.74 12.99 -18.56
N GLU A 158 1.82 11.66 -18.68
CA GLU A 158 0.90 10.89 -19.53
C GLU A 158 -0.54 11.01 -19.04
N ARG A 159 -1.47 10.99 -19.99
CA ARG A 159 -2.90 11.09 -19.70
C ARG A 159 -3.49 9.70 -19.49
N VAL A 160 -4.32 9.57 -18.47
CA VAL A 160 -5.01 8.32 -18.13
C VAL A 160 -6.51 8.59 -18.06
N ASP A 161 -7.26 8.03 -18.99
CA ASP A 161 -8.72 8.14 -19.02
C ASP A 161 -9.34 7.10 -18.08
N ILE A 162 -9.98 7.57 -17.01
CA ILE A 162 -10.58 6.73 -15.97
C ILE A 162 -12.08 6.95 -15.97
N THR A 163 -12.86 5.86 -16.10
CA THR A 163 -14.31 5.89 -15.95
C THR A 163 -14.67 6.06 -14.48
N THR A 164 -15.35 7.16 -14.16
CA THR A 164 -15.84 7.46 -12.81
C THR A 164 -17.37 7.38 -12.78
N ARG A 165 -17.98 7.51 -11.59
CA ARG A 165 -19.44 7.66 -11.46
C ARG A 165 -20.01 8.90 -12.19
N PHE A 166 -19.15 9.85 -12.54
CA PHE A 166 -19.49 11.08 -13.27
C PHE A 166 -19.12 11.02 -14.75
N GLY A 167 -18.86 9.83 -15.29
CA GLY A 167 -18.39 9.63 -16.66
C GLY A 167 -16.87 9.52 -16.76
N LEU A 168 -16.38 9.49 -18.01
CA LEU A 168 -14.95 9.44 -18.33
C LEU A 168 -14.28 10.75 -17.90
N ARG A 169 -13.19 10.64 -17.14
CA ARG A 169 -12.35 11.77 -16.75
C ARG A 169 -10.90 11.47 -17.11
N THR A 170 -10.24 12.46 -17.70
CA THR A 170 -8.82 12.37 -18.02
C THR A 170 -7.99 12.87 -16.85
N TYR A 171 -7.22 11.97 -16.26
CA TYR A 171 -6.25 12.27 -15.21
C TYR A 171 -4.85 12.38 -15.81
N ASN A 172 -3.92 13.00 -15.08
CA ASN A 172 -2.50 13.04 -15.47
C ASN A 172 -1.67 12.22 -14.48
N LEU A 173 -0.77 11.39 -14.99
CA LEU A 173 0.19 10.67 -14.17
C LEU A 173 1.27 11.63 -13.65
N ASP A 174 1.57 11.55 -12.36
CA ASP A 174 2.65 12.32 -11.74
C ASP A 174 3.38 11.50 -10.66
N TYR A 175 4.52 12.02 -10.21
CA TYR A 175 5.35 11.39 -9.18
C TYR A 175 5.65 12.36 -8.05
N VAL A 176 5.35 11.96 -6.82
CA VAL A 176 5.78 12.66 -5.62
C VAL A 176 6.64 11.73 -4.79
N ARG A 177 7.87 12.14 -4.47
CA ARG A 177 8.87 11.29 -3.79
C ARG A 177 9.02 9.91 -4.47
N ARG A 178 9.08 9.92 -5.81
CA ARG A 178 9.19 8.73 -6.69
C ARG A 178 8.01 7.75 -6.61
N VAL A 179 6.89 8.14 -6.01
CA VAL A 179 5.67 7.34 -5.98
C VAL A 179 4.71 7.86 -7.02
N ALA A 180 4.28 6.99 -7.92
CA ALA A 180 3.31 7.28 -8.96
C ALA A 180 1.92 7.52 -8.36
N LEU A 181 1.24 8.55 -8.85
CA LEU A 181 -0.15 8.88 -8.53
C LEU A 181 -0.81 9.53 -9.74
N VAL A 182 -2.12 9.75 -9.66
CA VAL A 182 -2.85 10.50 -10.67
C VAL A 182 -3.33 11.84 -10.12
N ARG A 183 -3.40 12.87 -10.97
CA ARG A 183 -3.96 14.18 -10.65
C ARG A 183 -5.23 14.43 -11.45
N GLU A 184 -6.19 15.12 -10.84
CA GLU A 184 -7.41 15.54 -11.52
C GLU A 184 -7.10 16.47 -12.71
N PRO A 185 -7.98 16.51 -13.73
CA PRO A 185 -7.83 17.45 -14.83
C PRO A 185 -7.81 18.91 -14.33
N GLY A 186 -6.84 19.70 -14.81
CA GLY A 186 -6.69 21.11 -14.43
C GLY A 186 -5.95 21.35 -13.10
N ALA A 187 -5.64 20.30 -12.34
CA ALA A 187 -4.72 20.39 -11.20
C ALA A 187 -3.34 20.88 -11.67
N ARG A 188 -2.86 22.00 -11.14
CA ARG A 188 -1.48 22.44 -11.39
C ARG A 188 -0.56 21.44 -10.69
N SER A 189 0.60 21.12 -11.28
CA SER A 189 1.67 20.38 -10.59
C SER A 189 2.33 21.27 -9.52
N THR A 190 1.54 21.78 -8.58
CA THR A 190 2.09 22.39 -7.38
C THR A 190 2.37 21.25 -6.41
N SER A 191 3.52 21.29 -5.75
CA SER A 191 4.01 20.25 -4.84
C SER A 191 3.10 19.97 -3.63
N CYS A 192 2.02 20.75 -3.44
CA CYS A 192 1.11 20.67 -2.30
C CYS A 192 -0.18 19.88 -2.58
N GLU A 193 -0.57 19.65 -3.83
CA GLU A 193 -1.75 18.81 -4.10
C GLU A 193 -1.35 17.35 -4.00
N THR A 194 -2.09 16.60 -3.19
CA THR A 194 -1.73 15.24 -2.77
C THR A 194 -2.16 14.16 -3.77
N GLY A 195 -2.62 14.51 -4.98
CA GLY A 195 -3.13 13.55 -5.98
C GLY A 195 -4.60 13.16 -5.75
N ALA A 196 -5.20 12.47 -6.71
CA ALA A 196 -6.59 12.02 -6.65
C ALA A 196 -6.70 10.56 -6.22
N HIS A 197 -7.72 10.26 -5.42
CA HIS A 197 -8.05 8.88 -5.04
C HIS A 197 -8.50 8.06 -6.25
N THR A 198 -7.95 6.87 -6.45
CA THR A 198 -8.34 5.98 -7.54
C THR A 198 -8.12 4.51 -7.22
N HIS A 199 -9.08 3.68 -7.60
CA HIS A 199 -8.95 2.22 -7.59
C HIS A 199 -8.62 1.68 -8.99
N SER A 200 -8.48 2.56 -9.99
CA SER A 200 -8.29 2.15 -11.38
C SER A 200 -6.93 1.45 -11.56
N PRO A 201 -6.87 0.35 -12.33
CA PRO A 201 -5.61 -0.27 -12.72
C PRO A 201 -4.96 0.41 -13.94
N LEU A 202 -5.66 1.36 -14.58
CA LEU A 202 -5.17 1.99 -15.80
C LEU A 202 -3.85 2.76 -15.59
N PRO A 203 -3.62 3.48 -14.48
CA PRO A 203 -2.34 4.16 -14.25
C PRO A 203 -1.15 3.21 -14.28
N VAL A 204 -1.23 2.05 -13.60
CA VAL A 204 -0.13 1.08 -13.61
C VAL A 204 0.07 0.44 -14.98
N ARG A 205 -1.01 0.23 -15.75
CA ARG A 205 -0.90 -0.26 -17.12
C ARG A 205 -0.18 0.75 -18.02
N THR A 206 -0.57 2.03 -17.97
CA THR A 206 0.08 3.11 -18.71
C THR A 206 1.58 3.19 -18.38
N VAL A 207 1.93 3.10 -17.10
CA VAL A 207 3.32 3.09 -16.64
C VAL A 207 4.09 1.91 -17.20
N LEU A 208 3.59 0.69 -17.04
CA LEU A 208 4.27 -0.54 -17.48
C LEU A 208 4.40 -0.60 -19.01
N ASP A 209 3.36 -0.18 -19.74
CA ASP A 209 3.39 -0.09 -21.20
C ASP A 209 4.46 0.90 -21.67
N ALA A 210 4.59 2.05 -21.00
CA ALA A 210 5.60 3.04 -21.32
C ALA A 210 7.03 2.55 -21.05
N VAL A 211 7.25 1.77 -19.98
CA VAL A 211 8.57 1.14 -19.73
C VAL A 211 8.90 0.15 -20.84
N ALA A 212 7.95 -0.72 -21.18
CA ALA A 212 8.13 -1.72 -22.23
C ALA A 212 8.44 -1.09 -23.59
N GLN A 213 7.76 -0.01 -23.96
CA GLN A 213 7.97 0.69 -25.24
C GLN A 213 9.32 1.41 -25.32
N ARG A 214 9.82 1.93 -24.20
CA ARG A 214 11.10 2.67 -24.16
C ARG A 214 12.33 1.74 -24.14
N GLY A 215 12.13 0.44 -23.97
CA GLY A 215 13.22 -0.55 -23.92
C GLY A 215 14.10 -0.45 -22.67
N GLY A 216 13.59 0.17 -21.60
CA GLY A 216 14.28 0.24 -20.30
C GLY A 216 14.08 -1.01 -19.44
N PRO A 217 14.69 -1.07 -18.24
CA PRO A 217 14.48 -2.16 -17.32
C PRO A 217 13.02 -2.20 -16.85
N LEU A 218 12.40 -3.38 -16.96
CA LEU A 218 11.10 -3.63 -16.37
C LEU A 218 11.21 -3.72 -14.85
N PRO A 219 10.20 -3.26 -14.08
CA PRO A 219 10.21 -3.44 -12.64
C PRO A 219 10.18 -4.93 -12.30
N GLU A 220 11.09 -5.39 -11.44
CA GLU A 220 11.01 -6.72 -10.86
C GLU A 220 10.01 -6.76 -9.70
N LEU A 221 9.77 -5.62 -9.04
CA LEU A 221 8.81 -5.50 -7.93
C LEU A 221 7.99 -4.22 -8.06
N VAL A 222 6.66 -4.37 -8.01
CA VAL A 222 5.69 -3.27 -7.92
C VAL A 222 5.15 -3.20 -6.49
N ILE A 223 5.23 -2.01 -5.89
CA ILE A 223 4.82 -1.77 -4.50
C ILE A 223 3.71 -0.71 -4.50
N GLY A 224 2.56 -1.01 -3.92
CA GLY A 224 1.46 -0.05 -3.90
C GLY A 224 0.21 -0.50 -3.19
N ASP A 225 -0.92 0.06 -3.60
CA ASP A 225 -2.27 -0.29 -3.13
C ASP A 225 -3.26 -0.33 -4.31
N HIS A 226 -4.47 -0.83 -4.06
CA HIS A 226 -5.58 -0.88 -5.00
C HIS A 226 -5.18 -1.38 -6.41
N GLY A 227 -5.51 -0.60 -7.45
CA GLY A 227 -5.27 -0.93 -8.85
C GLY A 227 -3.81 -1.03 -9.26
N TRP A 228 -2.88 -0.43 -8.51
CA TRP A 228 -1.44 -0.57 -8.77
C TRP A 228 -0.99 -2.01 -8.57
N VAL A 229 -1.44 -2.64 -7.49
CA VAL A 229 -1.04 -4.01 -7.12
C VAL A 229 -1.78 -5.03 -7.98
N CYS A 230 -3.11 -4.94 -8.05
CA CYS A 230 -3.90 -5.90 -8.83
C CYS A 230 -3.60 -5.80 -10.33
N GLY A 231 -3.42 -4.59 -10.86
CA GLY A 231 -3.06 -4.37 -12.25
C GLY A 231 -1.69 -4.96 -12.61
N ALA A 232 -0.66 -4.71 -11.79
CA ALA A 232 0.67 -5.27 -12.00
C ALA A 232 0.70 -6.80 -11.87
N GLY A 233 0.12 -7.33 -10.81
CA GLY A 233 0.04 -8.77 -10.57
C GLY A 233 -0.73 -9.53 -11.67
N GLN A 234 -1.77 -8.90 -12.23
CA GLN A 234 -2.51 -9.46 -13.37
C GLN A 234 -1.64 -9.59 -14.62
N LEU A 235 -0.71 -8.65 -14.82
CA LEU A 235 0.25 -8.64 -15.93
C LEU A 235 1.47 -9.54 -15.69
N GLY A 236 1.60 -10.14 -14.50
CA GLY A 236 2.66 -11.10 -14.17
C GLY A 236 3.89 -10.48 -13.50
N PHE A 237 3.84 -9.20 -13.10
CA PHE A 237 4.89 -8.58 -12.29
C PHE A 237 4.74 -9.01 -10.83
N GLU A 238 5.86 -9.19 -10.11
CA GLU A 238 5.79 -9.37 -8.66
C GLU A 238 5.19 -8.11 -8.04
N ALA A 239 4.12 -8.26 -7.27
CA ALA A 239 3.39 -7.14 -6.68
C ALA A 239 3.14 -7.37 -5.18
N ILE A 240 3.36 -6.33 -4.38
CA ILE A 240 3.07 -6.32 -2.94
C ILE A 240 2.35 -5.04 -2.53
N GLY A 241 1.50 -5.10 -1.51
CA GLY A 241 0.76 -3.90 -1.13
C GLY A 241 -0.05 -3.95 0.16
N LEU A 242 -0.65 -2.79 0.46
CA LEU A 242 -1.63 -2.61 1.54
C LEU A 242 -3.04 -2.73 0.97
N ALA A 243 -3.98 -3.24 1.77
CA ALA A 243 -5.40 -3.33 1.40
C ALA A 243 -6.32 -3.27 2.63
N ASP A 244 -7.47 -2.61 2.49
CA ASP A 244 -8.54 -2.62 3.50
C ASP A 244 -9.56 -3.76 3.26
N THR A 245 -10.44 -4.01 4.22
CA THR A 245 -11.40 -5.15 4.23
C THR A 245 -12.46 -5.07 3.14
N ASN A 246 -12.67 -3.90 2.54
CA ASN A 246 -13.58 -3.67 1.42
C ASN A 246 -12.91 -3.82 0.04
N ASP A 247 -11.62 -4.17 -0.03
CA ASP A 247 -10.86 -4.41 -1.27
C ASP A 247 -10.51 -5.90 -1.45
N PRO A 248 -11.51 -6.78 -1.69
CA PRO A 248 -11.28 -8.22 -1.77
C PRO A 248 -10.32 -8.64 -2.90
N ALA A 249 -10.14 -7.81 -3.93
CA ALA A 249 -9.32 -8.15 -5.08
C ALA A 249 -7.85 -8.40 -4.74
N LEU A 250 -7.25 -7.63 -3.83
CA LEU A 250 -5.83 -7.83 -3.48
C LEU A 250 -5.66 -9.21 -2.84
N PHE A 251 -6.55 -9.56 -1.90
CA PHE A 251 -6.53 -10.84 -1.20
C PHE A 251 -6.85 -12.03 -2.12
N VAL A 252 -7.79 -11.87 -3.07
CA VAL A 252 -8.03 -12.87 -4.11
C VAL A 252 -6.80 -13.02 -5.01
N GLY A 253 -6.19 -11.90 -5.41
CA GLY A 253 -4.94 -11.89 -6.16
C GLY A 253 -3.83 -12.64 -5.43
N GLN A 254 -3.73 -12.48 -4.11
CA GLN A 254 -2.79 -13.23 -3.29
C GLN A 254 -3.12 -14.73 -3.25
N ALA A 255 -4.39 -15.07 -3.00
CA ALA A 255 -4.83 -16.46 -2.96
C ALA A 255 -4.64 -17.21 -4.29
N GLU A 256 -4.71 -16.49 -5.42
CA GLU A 256 -4.49 -17.05 -6.75
C GLU A 256 -3.02 -16.96 -7.23
N GLY A 257 -2.11 -16.44 -6.39
CA GLY A 257 -0.69 -16.31 -6.70
C GLY A 257 -0.37 -15.22 -7.75
N ARG A 258 -1.24 -14.23 -7.91
CA ARG A 258 -1.02 -13.03 -8.74
C ARG A 258 -0.34 -11.91 -7.96
N VAL A 259 -0.50 -11.89 -6.64
CA VAL A 259 0.09 -10.89 -5.74
C VAL A 259 0.90 -11.63 -4.69
N SER A 260 2.15 -11.24 -4.45
CA SER A 260 3.04 -11.96 -3.51
C SER A 260 2.64 -11.73 -2.05
N VAL A 261 2.38 -10.47 -1.69
CA VAL A 261 2.08 -10.07 -0.31
C VAL A 261 1.00 -9.01 -0.29
N VAL A 262 0.00 -9.21 0.54
CA VAL A 262 -1.01 -8.20 0.88
C VAL A 262 -1.03 -8.04 2.39
N VAL A 263 -0.96 -6.80 2.86
CA VAL A 263 -1.03 -6.47 4.28
C VAL A 263 -2.40 -5.86 4.58
N PRO A 264 -3.24 -6.52 5.40
CA PRO A 264 -4.52 -5.95 5.78
C PRO A 264 -4.31 -4.78 6.74
N VAL A 265 -4.79 -3.58 6.36
CA VAL A 265 -4.80 -2.36 7.17
C VAL A 265 -5.95 -1.45 6.75
N ASP A 266 -6.49 -0.64 7.66
CA ASP A 266 -7.36 0.48 7.30
C ASP A 266 -6.51 1.52 6.57
N ASP A 267 -6.79 1.73 5.28
CA ASP A 267 -6.02 2.62 4.41
C ASP A 267 -6.51 4.09 4.44
N ALA A 268 -7.60 4.36 5.17
CA ALA A 268 -8.26 5.66 5.23
C ALA A 268 -7.85 6.50 6.45
N VAL A 269 -7.08 5.94 7.39
CA VAL A 269 -6.60 6.66 8.58
C VAL A 269 -5.62 7.79 8.24
N ARG A 270 -5.30 8.64 9.23
CA ARG A 270 -4.37 9.78 9.04
C ARG A 270 -2.99 9.32 8.57
N SER A 271 -2.41 10.05 7.63
CA SER A 271 -1.11 9.74 7.01
C SER A 271 0.04 9.57 8.02
N ASP A 272 0.08 10.38 9.08
CA ASP A 272 1.11 10.28 10.11
C ASP A 272 1.07 8.95 10.89
N TYR A 273 -0.07 8.26 10.91
CA TYR A 273 -0.23 7.00 11.63
C TYR A 273 0.49 5.84 10.94
N TYR A 274 0.87 5.95 9.67
CA TYR A 274 1.65 4.92 8.97
C TYR A 274 3.15 4.99 9.29
N ARG A 275 3.65 6.08 9.90
CA ARG A 275 5.08 6.25 10.16
C ARG A 275 5.71 5.11 10.99
N PRO A 276 5.07 4.59 12.05
CA PRO A 276 5.60 3.42 12.77
C PRO A 276 5.65 2.15 11.91
N LEU A 277 4.72 1.97 10.96
CA LEU A 277 4.72 0.83 10.04
C LEU A 277 5.90 0.93 9.08
N THR A 278 6.12 2.12 8.50
CA THR A 278 7.30 2.40 7.67
C THR A 278 8.59 2.04 8.41
N ARG A 279 8.76 2.53 9.65
CA ARG A 279 9.96 2.26 10.46
C ARG A 279 10.12 0.78 10.74
N TYR A 280 9.04 0.08 11.09
CA TYR A 280 9.08 -1.35 11.33
C TYR A 280 9.54 -2.13 10.10
N VAL A 281 8.93 -1.86 8.94
CA VAL A 281 9.25 -2.51 7.68
C VAL A 281 10.70 -2.24 7.26
N LEU A 282 11.15 -0.98 7.31
CA LEU A 282 12.52 -0.63 6.93
C LEU A 282 13.57 -1.22 7.89
N ASN A 283 13.33 -1.18 9.20
CA ASN A 283 14.22 -1.83 10.18
C ASN A 283 14.33 -3.33 9.91
N ARG A 284 13.19 -3.99 9.65
CA ARG A 284 13.13 -5.43 9.40
C ARG A 284 13.78 -5.82 8.08
N ALA A 285 13.72 -4.95 7.09
CA ALA A 285 14.39 -5.12 5.80
C ALA A 285 15.89 -4.76 5.83
N CYS A 286 16.43 -4.33 6.98
CA CYS A 286 17.79 -3.79 7.11
C CYS A 286 18.05 -2.57 6.21
N LEU A 287 17.02 -1.75 5.98
CA LEU A 287 17.04 -0.53 5.16
C LEU A 287 16.91 0.76 5.99
N SER A 288 16.91 0.64 7.32
CA SER A 288 16.91 1.78 8.22
C SER A 288 18.29 2.43 8.27
N GLN A 289 18.35 3.72 7.94
CA GLN A 289 19.51 4.59 8.12
C GLN A 289 19.62 5.06 9.58
#